data_AF-A0AAE7H9M5-F1
#
_entry.id   AF-A0AAE7H9M5-F1
#
_cell.length_a   1.000
_cell.length_b   1.000
_cell.length_c   1.000
_cell.angle_alpha   90.00
_cell.angle_beta   90.00
_cell.angle_gamma   90.00
#
_symmetry.space_group_name_H-M   'P 1'
#
loop_
_entity.id
_entity.type
_entity.pdbx_description
1 polymer ?
#
loop_
_entity_poly.entity_id
_entity_poly.type
_entity_poly.pdbx_seq_one_letter_code
_entity_poly.pdbx_strand_id
1 'polypeptide(L)'
;MLVNDPVLISMIEELADNYNKMQDFLIDDEPCIDIVRSVYELECTVREFKKRIILQHISYCHSDECDDPDLHVALIDNIKNILDYLE
;
A
#
# COMPACT_ATOMS: atom_id res chain seq x y z
N MET A 1 -1.29 -8.31 14.54
CA MET A 1 -2.39 -7.43 15.03
C MET A 1 -2.96 -6.67 13.84
N LEU A 2 -4.29 -6.52 13.70
CA LEU A 2 -4.88 -5.66 12.66
C LEU A 2 -4.57 -4.21 13.02
N VAL A 3 -3.78 -3.52 12.21
CA VAL A 3 -3.37 -2.16 12.55
C VAL A 3 -4.43 -1.18 12.05
N ASN A 4 -5.23 -0.67 12.98
CA ASN A 4 -6.03 0.54 12.78
C ASN A 4 -5.09 1.76 12.78
N ASP A 5 -4.12 1.81 11.86
CA ASP A 5 -3.20 2.93 11.72
C ASP A 5 -3.95 4.08 11.01
N PRO A 6 -4.17 5.22 11.67
CA PRO A 6 -4.82 6.37 11.05
C PRO A 6 -4.10 6.84 9.77
N VAL A 7 -2.79 6.63 9.68
CA VAL A 7 -2.01 6.94 8.48
C VAL A 7 -2.39 6.02 7.33
N LEU A 8 -2.50 4.70 7.58
CA LEU A 8 -2.93 3.76 6.53
C LEU A 8 -4.38 4.01 6.09
N ILE A 9 -5.26 4.37 7.03
CA ILE A 9 -6.65 4.75 6.73
C ILE A 9 -6.66 5.99 5.83
N SER A 10 -5.92 7.03 6.18
CA SER A 10 -5.82 8.24 5.34
C SER A 10 -5.23 7.95 3.95
N MET A 11 -4.23 7.07 3.86
CA MET A 11 -3.63 6.71 2.57
C MET A 11 -4.58 5.89 1.69
N ILE A 12 -5.40 5.00 2.26
CA ILE A 12 -6.37 4.24 1.46
C ILE A 12 -7.55 5.11 1.00
N GLU A 13 -7.92 6.13 1.78
CA GLU A 13 -8.87 7.16 1.36
C GLU A 13 -8.32 7.98 0.19
N GLU A 14 -7.06 8.44 0.26
CA GLU A 14 -6.38 9.13 -0.84
C GLU A 14 -6.29 8.26 -2.11
N LEU A 15 -6.04 6.96 -1.96
CA LEU A 15 -6.06 6.01 -3.07
C LEU A 15 -7.43 5.92 -3.75
N ALA A 16 -8.50 5.88 -2.95
CA ALA A 16 -9.86 5.85 -3.47
C ALA A 16 -10.18 7.14 -4.24
N ASP A 17 -9.79 8.29 -3.71
CA ASP A 17 -9.98 9.59 -4.36
C ASP A 17 -9.21 9.68 -5.69
N ASN A 18 -7.95 9.23 -5.72
CA ASN A 18 -7.15 9.19 -6.95
C ASN A 18 -7.73 8.24 -8.00
N TYR A 19 -8.28 7.11 -7.58
CA TYR A 19 -8.96 6.17 -8.47
C TYR A 19 -10.23 6.80 -9.08
N ASN A 20 -11.06 7.45 -8.25
CA ASN A 20 -12.28 8.13 -8.71
C ASN A 20 -11.94 9.25 -9.70
N LYS A 21 -10.91 10.05 -9.42
CA LYS A 21 -10.42 11.10 -10.34
C LYS A 21 -9.98 10.53 -11.69
N MET A 22 -9.24 9.41 -11.69
CA MET A 22 -8.84 8.72 -12.92
C MET A 22 -10.05 8.23 -13.71
N GLN A 23 -11.06 7.69 -13.01
CA GLN A 23 -12.31 7.24 -13.62
C GLN A 23 -13.07 8.42 -14.25
N ASP A 24 -13.16 9.55 -13.57
CA ASP A 24 -13.82 10.75 -14.08
C ASP A 24 -13.14 11.25 -15.36
N PHE A 25 -11.80 11.31 -15.39
CA PHE A 25 -11.05 11.69 -16.60
C PHE A 25 -11.32 10.77 -17.80
N LEU A 26 -11.54 9.48 -17.56
CA LEU A 26 -11.90 8.52 -18.61
C LEU A 26 -13.34 8.70 -19.09
N ILE A 27 -14.27 9.05 -18.20
CA ILE A 27 -15.69 9.25 -18.51
C ILE A 27 -15.89 10.56 -19.30
N ASP A 28 -15.17 11.60 -18.90
CA ASP A 28 -15.33 12.96 -19.43
C ASP A 28 -14.52 13.21 -20.72
N ASP A 29 -13.85 12.19 -21.25
CA ASP A 29 -13.00 12.25 -22.46
C ASP A 29 -11.92 13.34 -22.35
N GLU A 30 -11.30 13.44 -21.17
CA GLU A 30 -10.21 14.38 -20.90
C GLU A 30 -8.97 14.06 -21.76
N PRO A 31 -8.06 15.03 -21.99
CA PRO A 31 -6.85 14.81 -22.77
C PRO A 31 -6.05 13.60 -22.27
N CYS A 32 -5.58 12.75 -23.20
CA CYS A 32 -4.86 11.53 -22.84
C CYS A 32 -3.65 11.77 -21.93
N ILE A 33 -3.00 12.94 -22.03
CA ILE A 33 -1.88 13.30 -21.15
C ILE A 33 -2.29 13.41 -19.69
N ASP A 34 -3.51 13.88 -19.40
CA ASP A 34 -4.01 14.05 -18.03
C ASP A 34 -4.49 12.72 -17.45
N ILE A 35 -5.07 11.84 -18.27
CA ILE A 35 -5.34 10.44 -17.91
C ILE A 35 -4.03 9.73 -17.53
N VAL A 36 -2.99 9.85 -18.37
CA VAL A 36 -1.68 9.25 -18.10
C VAL A 36 -1.07 9.77 -16.80
N ARG A 37 -1.15 11.09 -16.55
CA ARG A 37 -0.71 11.67 -15.28
C ARG A 37 -1.46 11.10 -14.08
N SER A 38 -2.79 10.98 -14.18
CA SER A 38 -3.62 10.42 -13.11
C SER A 38 -3.28 8.95 -12.83
N VAL A 39 -3.00 8.15 -13.85
CA VAL A 39 -2.53 6.76 -13.69
C VAL A 39 -1.18 6.71 -12.96
N TYR A 40 -0.24 7.59 -13.31
CA TYR A 40 1.07 7.66 -12.63
C TYR A 40 0.94 8.13 -11.18
N GLU A 41 0.05 9.09 -10.89
CA GLU A 41 -0.27 9.50 -9.52
C GLU A 41 -0.78 8.31 -8.70
N LEU A 42 -1.76 7.56 -9.25
CA LEU A 42 -2.31 6.37 -8.60
C LEU A 42 -1.24 5.29 -8.37
N GLU A 43 -0.39 5.01 -9.36
CA GLU A 43 0.71 4.05 -9.22
C GLU A 43 1.67 4.45 -8.08
N CYS A 44 2.04 5.73 -8.01
CA CYS A 44 2.90 6.25 -6.96
C CYS A 44 2.28 6.08 -5.57
N THR A 45 1.00 6.44 -5.41
CA THR A 45 0.30 6.31 -4.13
C THR A 45 0.17 4.83 -3.72
N VAL A 46 -0.15 3.92 -4.65
CA VAL A 46 -0.24 2.47 -4.36
C VAL A 46 1.12 1.93 -3.90
N ARG A 47 2.19 2.36 -4.57
CA ARG A 47 3.55 1.95 -4.25
C ARG A 47 3.95 2.38 -2.83
N GLU A 48 3.64 3.62 -2.43
CA GLU A 48 3.93 4.10 -1.07
C GLU A 48 3.04 3.44 -0.02
N PHE A 49 1.75 3.22 -0.30
CA PHE A 49 0.86 2.48 0.59
C PHE A 49 1.37 1.06 0.87
N LYS A 50 1.77 0.33 -0.18
CA LYS A 50 2.40 -0.99 -0.07
C LYS A 50 3.63 -0.95 0.84
N LYS A 51 4.56 -0.01 0.61
CA LYS A 51 5.77 0.14 1.44
C LYS A 51 5.41 0.39 2.90
N ARG A 52 4.42 1.25 3.18
CA ARG A 52 4.03 1.61 4.53
C ARG A 52 3.47 0.44 5.32
N ILE A 53 2.59 -0.36 4.71
CA ILE A 53 2.06 -1.60 5.31
C ILE A 53 3.19 -2.57 5.65
N ILE A 54 4.11 -2.79 4.70
CA ILE A 54 5.25 -3.69 4.89
C ILE A 54 6.13 -3.21 6.04
N LEU A 55 6.48 -1.92 6.07
CA LEU A 55 7.31 -1.35 7.14
C LEU A 55 6.63 -1.45 8.50
N GLN A 56 5.32 -1.24 8.57
CA GLN A 56 4.59 -1.40 9.81
C GLN A 56 4.58 -2.84 10.30
N HIS A 57 4.40 -3.80 9.40
CA HIS A 57 4.46 -5.21 9.75
C HIS A 57 5.86 -5.62 10.20
N ILE A 58 6.92 -5.15 9.53
CA ILE A 58 8.31 -5.36 9.97
C ILE A 58 8.53 -4.77 11.36
N SER A 59 8.08 -3.53 11.60
CA SER A 59 8.17 -2.90 12.92
C SER A 59 7.44 -3.69 14.00
N TYR A 60 6.27 -4.27 13.69
CA TYR A 60 5.54 -5.17 14.59
C TYR A 60 6.30 -6.49 14.84
N CYS A 61 6.96 -7.04 13.82
CA CYS A 61 7.83 -8.21 13.96
C CYS A 61 9.18 -7.88 14.63
N HIS A 62 9.45 -6.63 14.94
CA HIS A 62 10.66 -6.24 15.68
C HIS A 62 10.34 -5.53 17.00
N SER A 63 9.06 -5.36 17.32
CA SER A 63 8.64 -4.88 18.63
C SER A 63 8.67 -6.05 19.61
N ASP A 64 8.98 -5.75 20.88
CA ASP A 64 8.85 -6.69 22.01
C ASP A 64 7.37 -7.07 22.28
N GLU A 65 6.44 -6.73 21.39
CA GLU A 65 5.01 -7.07 21.49
C GLU A 65 4.68 -8.46 20.90
N CYS A 66 5.66 -9.12 20.26
CA CYS A 66 5.49 -10.47 19.75
C CYS A 66 6.38 -11.42 20.55
N ASP A 67 5.74 -12.11 21.49
CA ASP A 67 6.35 -13.02 22.46
C ASP A 67 6.80 -14.37 21.86
N ASP A 68 6.57 -14.60 20.56
CA ASP A 68 6.80 -15.87 19.87
C ASP A 68 7.83 -15.72 18.72
N PRO A 69 9.08 -16.18 18.91
CA PRO A 69 10.12 -16.17 17.89
C PRO A 69 9.80 -16.95 16.61
N ASP A 70 9.02 -18.04 16.70
CA ASP A 70 8.66 -18.85 15.52
C ASP A 70 7.60 -18.12 14.68
N LEU A 71 6.69 -17.40 15.35
CA LEU A 71 5.75 -16.49 14.69
C LEU A 71 6.47 -15.36 13.97
N HIS A 72 7.49 -14.76 14.57
CA HIS A 72 8.33 -13.71 13.94
C HIS A 72 8.95 -14.17 12.61
N VAL A 73 9.59 -15.35 12.61
CA VAL A 73 10.23 -15.90 11.40
C VAL A 73 9.20 -16.16 10.31
N ALA A 74 8.06 -16.76 10.65
CA ALA A 74 6.97 -17.02 9.70
C ALA A 74 6.39 -15.72 9.11
N LEU A 75 6.23 -14.68 9.93
CA LEU A 75 5.72 -13.37 9.49
C LEU A 75 6.69 -12.64 8.54
N ILE A 76 7.99 -12.77 8.77
CA ILE A 76 9.03 -12.21 7.89
C ILE A 76 9.09 -12.97 6.56
N ASP A 77 9.04 -14.30 6.58
CA ASP A 77 9.07 -15.12 5.36
C ASP A 77 7.82 -14.91 4.49
N ASN A 78 6.65 -14.66 5.10
CA ASN A 78 5.45 -14.25 4.37
C ASN A 78 5.65 -12.93 3.60
N ILE A 79 6.33 -11.93 4.19
CA ILE A 79 6.65 -10.67 3.48
C ILE A 79 7.61 -10.93 2.33
N LYS A 80 8.66 -11.73 2.54
CA LYS A 80 9.62 -12.06 1.48
C LYS A 80 8.92 -12.72 0.29
N ASN A 81 8.06 -13.71 0.53
CA ASN A 81 7.30 -14.36 -0.53
C ASN A 81 6.40 -13.39 -1.30
N ILE A 82 5.78 -12.42 -0.63
CA ILE A 82 4.97 -11.38 -1.29
C ILE A 82 5.86 -10.44 -2.12
N LEU A 83 7.04 -10.08 -1.62
CA LEU A 83 7.98 -9.21 -2.33
C LEU A 83 8.61 -9.90 -3.55
N ASP A 84 9.00 -11.17 -3.43
CA ASP A 84 9.57 -11.99 -4.51
C ASP A 84 8.54 -12.22 -5.63
N TYR A 85 7.23 -12.23 -5.32
CA TYR A 85 6.17 -12.32 -6.31
C TYR A 85 5.94 -11.01 -7.09
N LEU A 86 6.52 -9.90 -6.64
CA LEU A 86 6.32 -8.56 -7.20
C LEU A 86 7.53 -8.05 -8.01
N GLU A 87 8.61 -8.84 -8.12
CA GLU A 87 9.73 -8.67 -9.08
C GLU A 87 9.49 -9.49 -10.36
#